data_AF-X1EPJ3-F1
#
_entry.id   AF-X1EPJ3-F1
#
_cell.length_a   1.000
_cell.length_b   1.000
_cell.length_c   1.000
_cell.angle_alpha   90.00
_cell.angle_beta   90.00
_cell.angle_gamma   90.00
#
_symmetry.space_group_name_H-M   'P 1'
#
loop_
_entity.id
_entity.type
_entity.pdbx_description
1 polymer ?
#
loop_
_entity_poly.entity_id
_entity_poly.type
_entity_poly.pdbx_seq_one_letter_code
_entity_poly.pdbx_strand_id
1 'polypeptide(L)' 'MREKLPKEGQQVSTPMGIAKVVGSNPLKETVLVELENEATVELPLNEIVTEDEHPSEQEAKS' A
#
# COMPACT_ATOMS: atom_id res chain seq x y z
N MET A 1 -10.31 4.46 12.66
CA MET A 1 -9.85 3.08 12.44
C MET A 1 -8.36 3.17 12.16
N ARG A 2 -7.52 2.25 12.65
CA ARG A 2 -6.10 2.25 12.28
C ARG A 2 -6.00 1.47 10.97
N GLU A 3 -6.07 2.16 9.84
CA GLU A 3 -5.68 1.56 8.55
C GLU A 3 -4.26 1.00 8.73
N LYS A 4 -4.13 -0.31 8.46
CA LYS A 4 -2.86 -1.01 8.64
C LYS A 4 -1.96 -0.60 7.49
N LEU A 5 -1.14 0.42 7.72
CA LEU A 5 -0.14 0.81 6.73
C LEU A 5 0.82 -0.37 6.47
N PRO A 6 1.17 -0.63 5.19
CA PRO A 6 2.23 -1.53 4.80
C PRO A 6 3.51 -1.21 5.56
N LYS A 7 4.23 -2.25 6.00
CA LYS A 7 5.49 -2.06 6.72
C LYS A 7 6.62 -1.75 5.74
N GLU A 8 7.60 -0.98 6.20
CA GLU A 8 8.85 -0.82 5.46
C GLU A 8 9.51 -2.19 5.21
N GLY A 9 9.96 -2.40 3.97
CA GLY A 9 10.49 -3.65 3.47
C GLY A 9 9.46 -4.62 2.91
N GLN A 10 8.16 -4.38 3.09
CA GLN A 10 7.10 -5.23 2.57
C GLN A 10 6.96 -5.07 1.05
N GLN A 11 6.75 -6.18 0.35
CA GLN A 11 6.43 -6.16 -1.07
C GLN A 11 4.93 -5.90 -1.25
N VAL A 12 4.60 -5.00 -2.17
CA VAL A 12 3.23 -4.59 -2.47
C VAL A 12 3.01 -4.56 -3.98
N SER A 13 1.76 -4.74 -4.39
CA SER A 13 1.37 -4.59 -5.79
C SER A 13 0.78 -3.21 -6.01
N THR A 14 1.26 -2.51 -7.04
CA THR A 14 0.81 -1.17 -7.43
C THR A 14 0.36 -1.18 -8.88
N PRO A 15 -0.35 -0.15 -9.38
CA PRO A 15 -0.72 -0.04 -10.79
C PRO A 15 0.48 -0.01 -11.74
N MET A 16 1.66 0.34 -11.22
CA MET A 16 2.92 0.42 -11.96
C MET A 16 3.71 -0.90 -11.96
N GLY A 17 3.26 -1.90 -11.20
CA GLY A 17 3.92 -3.19 -11.01
C GLY A 17 4.23 -3.49 -9.55
N ILE A 18 5.11 -4.46 -9.34
CA ILE A 18 5.57 -4.86 -8.01
C ILE A 18 6.51 -3.79 -7.46
N ALA A 19 6.28 -3.42 -6.21
CA ALA A 19 7.07 -2.41 -5.52
C ALA A 19 7.40 -2.86 -4.09
N LYS A 20 8.44 -2.27 -3.51
CA LYS A 20 8.83 -2.49 -2.12
C LYS A 20 8.57 -1.23 -1.31
N VAL A 21 7.90 -1.36 -0.19
CA VAL A 21 7.64 -0.22 0.70
C VAL A 21 8.96 0.23 1.32
N VAL A 22 9.31 1.49 1.13
CA VAL A 22 10.50 2.13 1.73
C VAL A 22 10.14 3.19 2.76
N GLY A 23 8.85 3.57 2.85
CA GLY A 23 8.34 4.46 3.88
C GLY A 23 6.81 4.46 3.92
N SER A 24 6.23 4.93 5.02
CA SER A 24 4.78 5.12 5.15
C SER A 24 4.46 6.45 5.82
N ASN A 25 3.36 7.08 5.42
CA ASN A 25 2.93 8.37 5.94
C ASN A 25 1.51 8.27 6.54
N PRO A 26 1.40 7.99 7.84
CA PRO A 26 0.10 7.87 8.52
C PRO A 26 -0.69 9.17 8.61
N LEU A 27 -0.06 10.34 8.41
CA LEU A 27 -0.79 11.62 8.39
C LEU A 27 -1.51 11.86 7.06
N LYS A 28 -0.98 11.28 5.98
CA LYS A 28 -1.51 11.46 4.61
C LYS A 28 -2.11 10.18 4.01
N GLU A 29 -2.09 9.07 4.74
CA GLU A 29 -2.57 7.76 4.27
C GLU A 29 -1.93 7.33 2.93
N THR A 30 -0.65 7.67 2.79
CA THR A 30 0.19 7.36 1.63
C THR A 30 1.36 6.50 2.07
N VAL A 31 1.95 5.77 1.13
CA VAL A 31 3.20 5.06 1.34
C VAL A 31 4.16 5.33 0.20
N LEU A 32 5.43 5.32 0.56
CA LEU A 32 6.53 5.47 -0.36
C LEU A 32 7.01 4.08 -0.75
N VAL A 33 6.98 3.79 -2.04
CA VAL A 33 7.41 2.51 -2.59
C VAL A 33 8.54 2.70 -3.59
N GLU A 34 9.45 1.74 -3.62
CA GLU A 34 10.53 1.62 -4.59
C GLU A 34 10.13 0.56 -5.63
N LEU A 35 10.08 0.97 -6.89
CA LEU A 35 9.80 0.12 -8.03
C LEU A 35 11.07 -0.64 -8.46
N GLU A 36 10.91 -1.69 -9.27
CA GLU A 36 12.04 -2.50 -9.77
C GLU A 36 13.08 -1.69 -10.57
N ASN A 37 12.70 -0.53 -11.09
CA ASN A 37 13.56 0.41 -11.81
C ASN A 37 14.27 1.42 -10.90
N GLU A 38 14.33 1.17 -9.58
CA GLU A 38 14.94 2.05 -8.56
C GLU A 38 14.22 3.41 -8.41
N ALA A 39 13.07 3.61 -9.05
CA ALA A 39 12.27 4.81 -8.87
C ALA A 39 11.46 4.72 -7.58
N THR A 40 11.50 5.80 -6.79
CA THR A 40 10.67 5.95 -5.59
C THR A 40 9.45 6.80 -5.89
N VAL A 41 8.26 6.28 -5.57
CA VAL A 41 6.98 6.94 -5.81
C VAL A 41 6.11 6.90 -4.54
N GLU A 42 5.44 8.01 -4.25
CA GLU A 42 4.45 8.09 -3.16
C GLU A 42 3.08 7.76 -3.75
N LEU A 43 2.45 6.71 -3.23
CA LEU A 43 1.14 6.23 -3.68
C LEU A 43 0.17 6.16 -2.49
N PRO A 44 -1.11 6.47 -2.70
CA PRO A 44 -2.13 6.34 -1.66
C PRO A 44 -2.39 4.87 -1.32
N LEU A 45 -2.77 4.60 -0.06
CA LEU A 45 -3.09 3.25 0.40
C LEU A 45 -4.10 2.51 -0.49
N ASN A 46 -5.11 3.23 -0.98
CA ASN A 46 -6.17 2.65 -1.82
C ASN A 46 -5.68 2.15 -3.20
N GLU A 47 -4.48 2.57 -3.64
CA GLU A 47 -3.88 2.08 -4.89
C GLU A 47 -2.93 0.91 -4.67
N ILE A 48 -2.80 0.43 -3.43
CA ILE A 48 -1.76 -0.51 -3.06
C ILE A 48 -2.40 -1.76 -2.49
N VAL A 49 -2.09 -2.88 -3.11
CA VAL A 49 -2.59 -4.17 -2.67
C VAL A 49 -1.49 -4.86 -1.87
N THR A 50 -1.76 -5.11 -0.60
CA THR A 50 -0.89 -5.93 0.27
C THR A 50 -1.49 -7.31 0.46
N GLU A 51 -0.66 -8.32 0.67
CA GLU A 51 -1.11 -9.70 0.93
C GLU A 51 -1.89 -9.85 2.26
N ASP A 52 -1.72 -8.89 3.19
CA ASP A 52 -2.48 -8.83 4.46
C ASP A 52 -3.89 -8.25 4.30
N GLU A 53 -4.16 -7.57 3.17
CA GLU A 53 -5.48 -7.05 2.83
C GLU A 53 -6.29 -8.15 2.14
N HIS A 54 -6.72 -9.16 2.92
CA HIS A 54 -7.99 -9.80 2.59
C HIS A 54 -9.05 -8.69 2.55
N PRO A 55 -9.86 -8.56 1.48
CA PRO A 55 -10.92 -7.57 1.43
C PRO A 55 -11.98 -7.99 2.45
N SER A 56 -11.83 -7.55 3.70
CA SER A 56 -12.94 -7.46 4.64
C SER A 56 -13.75 -6.21 4.34
N GLU A 57 -14.12 -6.03 3.08
CA GLU A 57 -15.30 -5.28 2.69
C GLU A 57 -16.29 -6.32 2.14
N GLN A 58 -16.67 -7.25 3.04
CA GLN A 58 -17.99 -7.86 2.92
C GLN A 58 -18.97 -6.71 3.02
N GLU A 59 -19.62 -6.46 1.90
CA GLU A 59 -20.78 -5.61 1.73
C GLU A 59 -21.75 -5.78 2.91
N ALA A 60 -21.63 -4.88 3.90
CA ALA A 60 -22.75 -4.49 4.72
C ALA A 60 -23.61 -3.50 3.90
N LYS A 61 -24.16 -3.97 2.78
CA LYS A 61 -25.32 -3.38 2.11
C LYS A 61 -26.45 -4.40 2.30
N SER A 62 -27.16 -4.27 3.42
CA SER A 62 -28.51 -3.67 3.53
C SER A 62 -29.61 -4.66 3.20
#